data_AF-A0A3M7KM48-F1
#
_entry.id   AF-A0A3M7KM48-F1
#
_cell.length_a   1.000
_cell.length_b   1.000
_cell.length_c   1.000
_cell.angle_alpha   90.00
_cell.angle_beta   90.00
_cell.angle_gamma   90.00
#
_symmetry.space_group_name_H-M   'P 1'
#
loop_
_entity.id
_entity.type
_entity.pdbx_description
1 polymer ?
#
loop_
_entity_poly.entity_id
_entity_poly.type
_entity_poly.pdbx_seq_one_letter_code
_entity_poly.pdbx_strand_id
1 'polypeptide(L)'
;MKYTLKKVIKLSEIIGGIAIVTSLIFVGIQFRENTIATKSATANAANAIVIAWYTETGNSAQSSQLMWDYIKDPKSITSSGEIYQVTVLVHGLILSFQNSYYLAAEGTLDQNILKSLTAALIAVKNQPGFLEYWENRKSLFFEEFRDYLTAILVSDSEVTEGIYENLKDDEEEENIS
;
A
#
# COMPACT_ATOMS: atom_id res chain seq x y z
N MET A 1 -21.70 63.54 -23.55
CA MET A 1 -20.65 62.89 -22.75
C MET A 1 -21.17 61.79 -21.80
N LYS A 2 -22.22 62.01 -20.99
CA LYS A 2 -22.75 60.98 -20.04
C LYS A 2 -23.22 59.65 -20.68
N TYR A 3 -23.75 59.67 -21.90
CA TYR A 3 -24.25 58.47 -22.60
C TYR A 3 -23.12 57.54 -23.07
N THR A 4 -21.99 58.08 -23.52
CA THR A 4 -20.82 57.31 -23.97
C THR A 4 -20.14 56.62 -22.80
N LEU A 5 -20.04 57.29 -21.66
CA LEU A 5 -19.45 56.75 -20.44
C LEU A 5 -20.24 55.53 -19.91
N LYS A 6 -21.58 55.59 -19.92
CA LYS A 6 -22.43 54.46 -19.51
C LYS A 6 -22.28 53.23 -20.41
N LYS A 7 -22.05 53.41 -21.72
CA LYS A 7 -21.79 52.29 -22.64
C LYS A 7 -20.44 51.63 -22.37
N VAL A 8 -19.40 52.42 -22.11
CA VAL A 8 -18.07 51.92 -21.78
C VAL A 8 -18.10 51.14 -20.46
N ILE A 9 -18.77 51.67 -19.43
CA ILE A 9 -18.93 50.98 -18.14
C ILE A 9 -19.59 49.60 -18.32
N LYS A 10 -20.72 49.53 -19.05
CA LYS A 10 -21.39 48.25 -19.31
C LYS A 10 -20.54 47.25 -20.09
N LEU A 11 -19.76 47.73 -21.06
CA LEU A 11 -18.85 46.88 -21.82
C LEU A 11 -17.74 46.33 -20.92
N SER A 12 -17.16 47.17 -20.06
CA SER A 12 -16.15 46.75 -19.08
C SER A 12 -16.72 45.77 -18.04
N GLU A 13 -17.98 45.93 -17.61
CA GLU A 13 -18.67 45.00 -16.72
C GLU A 13 -18.85 43.62 -17.37
N ILE A 14 -19.27 43.58 -18.63
CA ILE A 14 -19.42 42.32 -19.39
C ILE A 14 -18.07 41.62 -19.55
N ILE A 15 -17.03 42.37 -19.95
CA ILE A 15 -15.67 41.82 -20.11
C ILE A 15 -15.13 41.33 -18.77
N GLY A 16 -15.30 42.10 -17.69
CA GLY A 16 -14.90 41.71 -16.34
C GLY A 16 -15.63 40.44 -15.88
N GLY A 17 -16.94 40.34 -16.13
CA GLY A 17 -17.71 39.12 -15.85
C GLY A 17 -17.20 37.90 -16.60
N ILE A 18 -16.92 38.04 -17.91
CA ILE A 18 -16.34 36.98 -18.73
C ILE A 18 -14.96 36.58 -18.23
N ALA A 19 -14.12 37.55 -17.84
CA ALA A 19 -12.78 37.30 -17.31
C ALA A 19 -12.83 36.50 -16.00
N ILE A 20 -13.78 36.80 -15.11
CA ILE A 20 -13.99 36.05 -13.85
C ILE A 20 -14.41 34.61 -14.16
N VAL A 21 -15.40 34.41 -15.02
CA VAL A 21 -15.86 33.06 -15.39
C VAL A 21 -14.74 32.23 -16.01
N THR A 22 -13.96 32.84 -16.91
CA THR A 22 -12.81 32.18 -17.56
C THR A 22 -11.74 31.81 -16.53
N SER A 23 -11.45 32.71 -15.58
CA SER A 23 -10.50 32.45 -14.49
C SER A 23 -10.95 31.29 -13.59
N LEU A 24 -12.25 31.20 -13.27
CA LEU A 24 -12.79 30.09 -12.47
C LEU A 24 -12.69 28.75 -13.19
N ILE A 25 -12.93 28.71 -14.51
CA ILE A 25 -12.74 27.51 -15.33
C ILE A 25 -11.27 27.07 -15.27
N PHE A 26 -10.34 28.01 -15.45
CA PHE A 26 -8.91 27.73 -15.39
C PHE A 26 -8.46 27.23 -14.01
N VAL A 27 -8.98 27.80 -12.92
CA VAL A 27 -8.72 27.31 -11.54
C VAL A 27 -9.29 25.91 -11.34
N GLY A 28 -10.50 25.62 -11.83
CA GLY A 28 -11.09 24.29 -11.75
C GLY A 28 -10.25 23.22 -12.46
N ILE A 29 -9.70 23.54 -13.62
CA ILE A 29 -8.78 22.66 -14.36
C ILE A 29 -7.49 22.43 -13.55
N GLN A 30 -6.83 23.50 -13.09
CA GLN A 30 -5.61 23.38 -12.29
C GLN A 30 -5.80 22.57 -11.00
N PHE A 31 -6.93 22.78 -10.31
CA PHE A 31 -7.24 22.04 -9.09
C PHE A 31 -7.38 20.53 -9.36
N ARG A 32 -8.01 20.17 -10.49
CA ARG A 32 -8.11 18.77 -10.93
C ARG A 32 -6.75 18.18 -11.27
N GLU A 33 -5.91 18.89 -12.02
CA GLU A 33 -4.55 18.42 -12.36
C GLU A 33 -3.68 18.26 -11.10
N ASN A 34 -3.76 19.21 -10.17
CA ASN A 34 -3.06 19.13 -8.89
C ASN A 34 -3.53 17.95 -8.04
N THR A 35 -4.85 17.67 -8.03
CA THR A 35 -5.41 16.50 -7.36
C THR A 35 -4.86 15.20 -7.97
N ILE A 36 -4.83 15.08 -9.30
CA ILE A 36 -4.29 13.90 -9.99
C ILE A 36 -2.80 13.73 -9.68
N ALA A 37 -2.02 14.81 -9.74
CA ALA A 37 -0.59 14.80 -9.43
C ALA A 37 -0.34 14.34 -7.99
N THR A 38 -1.10 14.86 -7.03
CA THR A 38 -0.99 14.49 -5.61
C THR A 38 -1.29 13.01 -5.40
N LYS A 39 -2.40 12.51 -5.95
CA LYS A 39 -2.75 11.08 -5.86
C LYS A 39 -1.67 10.18 -6.48
N SER A 40 -1.12 10.60 -7.62
CA SER A 40 -0.04 9.85 -8.31
C SER A 40 1.25 9.85 -7.48
N ALA A 41 1.60 10.96 -6.87
CA ALA A 41 2.77 11.06 -5.97
C ALA A 41 2.59 10.17 -4.74
N THR A 42 1.40 10.16 -4.11
CA THR A 42 1.08 9.29 -2.98
C THR A 42 1.14 7.82 -3.36
N ALA A 43 0.59 7.44 -4.51
CA ALA A 43 0.70 6.09 -5.06
C ALA A 43 2.15 5.65 -5.26
N ASN A 44 2.98 6.51 -5.85
CA ASN A 44 4.40 6.21 -6.05
C ASN A 44 5.14 6.06 -4.72
N ALA A 45 4.87 6.93 -3.74
CA ALA A 45 5.48 6.85 -2.42
C ALA A 45 5.08 5.57 -1.67
N ALA A 46 3.80 5.19 -1.69
CA ALA A 46 3.33 3.95 -1.07
C ALA A 46 3.97 2.70 -1.72
N ASN A 47 4.02 2.66 -3.06
CA ASN A 47 4.71 1.59 -3.79
C ASN A 47 6.21 1.54 -3.47
N ALA A 48 6.88 2.69 -3.41
CA ALA A 48 8.31 2.75 -3.14
C ALA A 48 8.67 2.17 -1.77
N ILE A 49 7.83 2.36 -0.74
CA ILE A 49 8.04 1.75 0.58
C ILE A 49 7.99 0.22 0.49
N VAL A 50 6.98 -0.32 -0.18
CA VAL A 50 6.81 -1.78 -0.31
C VAL A 50 7.91 -2.38 -1.19
N ILE A 51 8.30 -1.73 -2.29
CA ILE A 51 9.42 -2.13 -3.14
C ILE A 51 10.73 -2.13 -2.36
N ALA A 52 10.98 -1.10 -1.54
CA ALA A 52 12.17 -1.02 -0.70
C ALA A 52 12.22 -2.19 0.29
N TRP A 53 11.08 -2.55 0.91
CA TRP A 53 11.00 -3.72 1.79
C TRP A 53 11.32 -5.02 1.05
N TYR A 54 10.78 -5.23 -0.15
CA TYR A 54 11.10 -6.40 -0.98
C TYR A 54 12.57 -6.44 -1.38
N THR A 55 13.15 -5.27 -1.70
CA THR A 55 14.56 -5.15 -2.10
C THR A 55 15.49 -5.47 -0.94
N GLU A 56 15.22 -4.92 0.25
CA GLU A 56 15.99 -5.17 1.47
C GLU A 56 15.93 -6.64 1.90
N THR A 57 14.74 -7.24 1.83
CA THR A 57 14.54 -8.65 2.20
C THR A 57 15.16 -9.58 1.15
N GLY A 58 14.93 -9.32 -0.13
CA GLY A 58 15.31 -10.19 -1.25
C GLY A 58 16.78 -10.12 -1.65
N ASN A 59 17.47 -9.01 -1.38
CA ASN A 59 18.90 -8.88 -1.70
C ASN A 59 19.83 -9.34 -0.56
N SER A 60 19.27 -9.82 0.55
CA SER A 60 20.03 -10.38 1.68
C SER A 60 19.68 -11.85 1.83
N ALA A 61 20.67 -12.73 1.58
CA ALA A 61 20.48 -14.18 1.77
C ALA A 61 20.02 -14.52 3.20
N GLN A 62 20.59 -13.82 4.20
CA GLN A 62 20.18 -13.96 5.59
C GLN A 62 18.72 -13.54 5.79
N SER A 63 18.32 -12.35 5.31
CA SER A 63 16.95 -11.86 5.52
C SER A 63 15.92 -12.70 4.77
N SER A 64 16.27 -13.15 3.55
CA SER A 64 15.41 -14.01 2.74
C SER A 64 15.19 -15.36 3.41
N GLN A 65 16.26 -16.03 3.86
CA GLN A 65 16.16 -17.32 4.55
C GLN A 65 15.39 -17.17 5.87
N LEU A 66 15.72 -16.14 6.65
CA LEU A 66 15.05 -15.88 7.93
C LEU A 66 13.56 -15.63 7.77
N MET A 67 13.16 -14.84 6.76
CA MET A 67 11.74 -14.58 6.47
C MET A 67 11.03 -15.85 6.01
N TRP A 68 11.68 -16.66 5.16
CA TRP A 68 11.14 -17.94 4.70
C TRP A 68 10.90 -18.91 5.87
N ASP A 69 11.93 -19.13 6.69
CA ASP A 69 11.87 -20.05 7.83
C ASP A 69 10.84 -19.59 8.86
N TYR A 70 10.77 -18.28 9.14
CA TYR A 70 9.77 -17.74 10.05
C TYR A 70 8.35 -17.95 9.56
N ILE A 71 8.07 -17.64 8.29
CA ILE A 71 6.73 -17.77 7.71
C ILE A 71 6.30 -19.24 7.73
N LYS A 72 7.19 -20.17 7.34
CA LYS A 72 6.93 -21.62 7.27
C LYS A 72 6.79 -22.26 8.66
N ASP A 73 7.76 -22.06 9.54
CA ASP A 73 7.79 -22.61 10.90
C ASP A 73 8.49 -21.64 11.87
N PRO A 74 7.75 -20.72 12.52
CA PRO A 74 8.34 -19.72 13.40
C PRO A 74 9.05 -20.33 14.62
N LYS A 75 8.72 -21.58 14.99
CA LYS A 75 9.35 -22.29 16.12
C LYS A 75 10.74 -22.82 15.80
N SER A 76 11.09 -22.92 14.51
CA SER A 76 12.42 -23.33 14.06
C SER A 76 13.49 -22.29 14.43
N ILE A 77 13.10 -21.02 14.58
CA ILE A 77 14.00 -19.92 14.92
C ILE A 77 14.22 -19.88 16.44
N THR A 78 15.45 -20.18 16.85
CA THR A 78 15.81 -20.26 18.28
C THR A 78 16.65 -19.08 18.76
N SER A 79 17.28 -18.33 17.85
CA SER A 79 18.06 -17.15 18.20
C SER A 79 17.16 -15.95 18.50
N SER A 80 17.26 -15.40 19.71
CA SER A 80 16.53 -14.18 20.09
C SER A 80 16.82 -13.00 19.16
N GLY A 81 18.02 -12.92 18.60
CA GLY A 81 18.39 -11.88 17.63
C GLY A 81 17.65 -12.04 16.30
N GLU A 82 17.51 -13.27 15.81
CA GLU A 82 16.79 -13.59 14.58
C GLU A 82 15.28 -13.40 14.76
N ILE A 83 14.73 -13.82 15.91
CA ILE A 83 13.33 -13.55 16.28
C ILE A 83 13.06 -12.04 16.27
N TYR A 84 13.94 -11.25 16.87
CA TYR A 84 13.82 -9.79 16.85
C TYR A 84 13.87 -9.24 15.41
N GLN A 85 14.88 -9.66 14.63
CA GLN A 85 15.08 -9.21 13.26
C GLN A 85 13.87 -9.51 12.37
N VAL A 86 13.35 -10.74 12.39
CA VAL A 86 12.19 -11.08 11.56
C VAL A 86 10.92 -10.36 12.03
N THR A 87 10.77 -10.19 13.34
CA THR A 87 9.63 -9.43 13.88
C THR A 87 9.62 -7.99 13.39
N VAL A 88 10.78 -7.31 13.37
CA VAL A 88 10.85 -5.93 12.87
C VAL A 88 10.69 -5.85 11.35
N LEU A 89 11.17 -6.86 10.60
CA LEU A 89 10.96 -6.95 9.16
C LEU A 89 9.47 -7.08 8.83
N VAL A 90 8.77 -8.05 9.42
CA VAL A 90 7.32 -8.22 9.20
C VAL A 90 6.57 -6.98 9.67
N HIS A 91 6.91 -6.42 10.84
CA HIS A 91 6.22 -5.24 11.35
C HIS A 91 6.40 -4.00 10.47
N GLY A 92 7.58 -3.79 9.89
CA GLY A 92 7.79 -2.70 8.93
C GLY A 92 6.86 -2.79 7.72
N LEU A 93 6.67 -4.00 7.16
CA LEU A 93 5.76 -4.20 6.05
C LEU A 93 4.30 -3.95 6.44
N ILE A 94 3.84 -4.50 7.56
CA ILE A 94 2.44 -4.31 7.99
C ILE A 94 2.16 -2.85 8.36
N LEU A 95 3.12 -2.13 8.93
CA LEU A 95 3.01 -0.68 9.14
C LEU A 95 2.84 0.08 7.81
N SER A 96 3.55 -0.33 6.75
CA SER A 96 3.38 0.28 5.42
C SER A 96 1.98 0.04 4.84
N PHE A 97 1.39 -1.12 5.12
CA PHE A 97 0.02 -1.43 4.74
C PHE A 97 -0.99 -0.61 5.54
N GLN A 98 -0.77 -0.43 6.85
CA GLN A 98 -1.60 0.45 7.67
C GLN A 98 -1.56 1.88 7.15
N ASN A 99 -0.37 2.42 6.86
CA ASN A 99 -0.24 3.74 6.27
C ASN A 99 -1.00 3.86 4.92
N SER A 100 -0.88 2.85 4.06
CA SER A 100 -1.60 2.80 2.78
C SER A 100 -3.12 2.75 2.98
N TYR A 101 -3.59 2.01 3.98
CA TYR A 101 -5.00 1.96 4.36
C TYR A 101 -5.53 3.35 4.74
N TYR A 102 -4.80 4.09 5.57
CA TYR A 102 -5.18 5.46 5.95
C TYR A 102 -5.24 6.40 4.75
N LEU A 103 -4.20 6.40 3.91
CA LEU A 103 -4.16 7.25 2.72
C LEU A 103 -5.33 6.94 1.77
N ALA A 104 -5.76 5.69 1.69
CA ALA A 104 -6.90 5.29 0.88
C ALA A 104 -8.24 5.68 1.52
N ALA A 105 -8.35 5.58 2.85
CA ALA A 105 -9.53 6.03 3.60
C ALA A 105 -9.73 7.56 3.47
N GLU A 106 -8.65 8.34 3.41
CA GLU A 106 -8.68 9.78 3.16
C GLU A 106 -8.91 10.14 1.67
N GLY A 107 -8.91 9.16 0.77
CA GLY A 107 -9.12 9.36 -0.67
C GLY A 107 -7.89 9.86 -1.44
N THR A 108 -6.74 9.94 -0.78
CA THR A 108 -5.45 10.36 -1.36
C THR A 108 -4.75 9.22 -2.09
N LEU A 109 -4.95 7.98 -1.64
CA LEU A 109 -4.54 6.76 -2.34
C LEU A 109 -5.75 6.10 -3.01
N ASP A 110 -5.56 5.55 -4.21
CA ASP A 110 -6.60 4.77 -4.88
C ASP A 110 -6.82 3.43 -4.17
N GLN A 111 -8.08 3.06 -3.97
CA GLN A 111 -8.47 1.82 -3.28
C GLN A 111 -7.94 0.56 -3.98
N ASN A 112 -7.78 0.58 -5.31
CA ASN A 112 -7.19 -0.55 -6.04
C ASN A 112 -5.69 -0.67 -5.80
N ILE A 113 -5.00 0.44 -5.56
CA ILE A 113 -3.58 0.43 -5.18
C ILE A 113 -3.44 -0.17 -3.78
N LEU A 114 -4.27 0.24 -2.82
CA LEU A 114 -4.31 -0.41 -1.50
C LEU A 114 -4.51 -1.93 -1.61
N LYS A 115 -5.51 -2.36 -2.39
CA LYS A 115 -5.77 -3.80 -2.62
C LYS A 115 -4.55 -4.51 -3.22
N SER A 116 -3.89 -3.90 -4.21
CA SER A 116 -2.69 -4.46 -4.82
C SER A 116 -1.53 -4.58 -3.83
N LEU A 117 -1.29 -3.55 -3.00
CA LEU A 117 -0.21 -3.56 -2.01
C LEU A 117 -0.43 -4.63 -0.94
N THR A 118 -1.69 -4.83 -0.54
CA THR A 118 -2.06 -5.78 0.52
C THR A 118 -2.35 -7.19 0.02
N ALA A 119 -2.35 -7.42 -1.30
CA ALA A 119 -2.59 -8.74 -1.89
C ALA A 119 -1.59 -9.81 -1.43
N ALA A 120 -0.35 -9.42 -1.08
CA ALA A 120 0.66 -10.35 -0.58
C ALA A 120 0.22 -11.05 0.73
N LEU A 121 -0.66 -10.43 1.50
CA LEU A 121 -1.22 -11.03 2.72
C LEU A 121 -2.07 -12.25 2.42
N ILE A 122 -2.72 -12.31 1.26
CA ILE A 122 -3.53 -13.46 0.85
C ILE A 122 -2.64 -14.71 0.73
N ALA A 123 -1.40 -14.56 0.28
CA ALA A 123 -0.45 -15.67 0.15
C ALA A 123 0.06 -16.18 1.51
N VAL A 124 0.13 -15.32 2.53
CA VAL A 124 0.68 -15.69 3.86
C VAL A 124 -0.38 -15.86 4.95
N LYS A 125 -1.66 -15.58 4.68
CA LYS A 125 -2.73 -15.56 5.70
C LYS A 125 -2.87 -16.85 6.51
N ASN A 126 -2.53 -17.99 5.90
CA ASN A 126 -2.62 -19.32 6.51
C ASN A 126 -1.27 -19.83 7.05
N GLN A 127 -0.20 -19.05 6.88
CA GLN A 127 1.14 -19.49 7.25
C GLN A 127 1.36 -19.32 8.77
N PRO A 128 1.96 -20.31 9.46
CA PRO A 128 2.14 -20.28 10.90
C PRO A 128 2.83 -19.01 11.42
N GLY A 129 3.87 -18.55 10.73
CA GLY A 129 4.61 -17.34 11.12
C GLY A 129 3.79 -16.07 11.07
N PHE A 130 2.96 -15.91 10.03
CA PHE A 130 2.09 -14.74 9.94
C PHE A 130 1.00 -14.73 11.01
N LEU A 131 0.39 -15.89 11.29
CA LEU A 131 -0.62 -16.02 12.35
C LEU A 131 -0.02 -15.72 13.72
N GLU A 132 1.16 -16.27 14.02
CA GLU A 132 1.87 -15.98 15.27
C GLU A 132 2.20 -14.49 15.39
N TYR A 133 2.75 -13.88 14.34
CA TYR A 133 3.02 -12.45 14.29
C TYR A 133 1.74 -11.64 14.58
N TRP A 134 0.66 -11.96 13.88
CA TRP A 134 -0.58 -11.20 13.95
C TRP A 134 -1.20 -11.28 15.34
N GLU A 135 -1.29 -12.48 15.94
CA GLU A 135 -1.83 -12.63 17.29
C GLU A 135 -1.03 -11.84 18.34
N ASN A 136 0.30 -11.81 18.22
CA ASN A 136 1.17 -11.12 19.16
C ASN A 136 1.20 -9.60 18.97
N ARG A 137 0.95 -9.09 17.76
CA ARG A 137 1.21 -7.69 17.39
C ARG A 137 -0.02 -6.91 16.94
N LYS A 138 -1.16 -7.55 16.66
CA LYS A 138 -2.37 -6.87 16.16
C LYS A 138 -2.84 -5.71 17.03
N SER A 139 -2.64 -5.78 18.35
CA SER A 139 -3.00 -4.72 19.30
C SER A 139 -2.22 -3.41 19.12
N LEU A 140 -1.09 -3.43 18.41
CA LEU A 140 -0.30 -2.23 18.09
C LEU A 140 -0.89 -1.42 16.93
N PHE A 141 -1.86 -1.99 16.21
CA PHE A 141 -2.50 -1.37 15.08
C PHE A 141 -3.87 -0.82 15.46
N PHE A 142 -4.31 0.19 14.71
CA PHE A 142 -5.61 0.80 14.92
C PHE A 142 -6.74 -0.20 14.62
N GLU A 143 -7.90 0.00 15.26
CA GLU A 143 -9.04 -0.92 15.16
C GLU A 143 -9.52 -1.07 13.73
N GLU A 144 -9.63 0.03 12.99
CA GLU A 144 -10.15 0.03 11.62
C GLU A 144 -9.22 -0.72 10.66
N PHE A 145 -7.90 -0.62 10.87
CA PHE A 145 -6.94 -1.40 10.08
C PHE A 145 -6.99 -2.88 10.45
N ARG A 146 -7.17 -3.22 11.73
CA ARG A 146 -7.35 -4.62 12.15
C ARG A 146 -8.58 -5.25 11.51
N ASP A 147 -9.69 -4.52 11.43
CA ASP A 147 -10.92 -4.99 10.80
C ASP A 147 -10.72 -5.21 9.29
N TYR A 148 -10.06 -4.26 8.62
CA TYR A 148 -9.67 -4.39 7.22
C TYR A 148 -8.78 -5.62 6.98
N LEU A 149 -7.76 -5.84 7.80
CA LEU A 149 -6.88 -6.98 7.67
C LEU A 149 -7.65 -8.28 7.91
N THR A 150 -8.49 -8.32 8.95
CA THR A 150 -9.31 -9.49 9.28
C THR A 150 -10.17 -9.89 8.09
N ALA A 151 -10.78 -8.93 7.39
CA ALA A 151 -11.56 -9.21 6.18
C ALA A 151 -10.73 -9.85 5.05
N ILE A 152 -9.46 -9.48 4.90
CA ILE A 152 -8.53 -10.13 3.96
C ILE A 152 -8.22 -11.56 4.40
N LEU A 153 -7.91 -11.74 5.69
CA LEU A 153 -7.47 -13.03 6.25
C LEU A 153 -8.58 -14.09 6.21
N VAL A 154 -9.84 -13.69 6.37
CA VAL A 154 -10.99 -14.61 6.28
C VAL A 154 -11.55 -14.77 4.86
N SER A 155 -11.01 -14.03 3.88
CA SER A 155 -11.53 -14.13 2.51
C SER A 155 -11.16 -15.47 1.87
N ASP A 156 -12.03 -15.99 1.01
CA ASP A 156 -11.76 -17.22 0.23
C ASP A 156 -10.80 -16.97 -0.95
N SER A 157 -10.23 -15.78 -1.06
CA SER A 157 -9.29 -15.46 -2.13
C SER A 157 -8.04 -16.30 -1.99
N GLU A 158 -7.61 -16.96 -3.06
CA GLU A 158 -6.35 -17.69 -3.12
C GLU A 158 -5.39 -16.97 -4.06
N VAL A 159 -4.13 -16.84 -3.65
CA VAL A 159 -3.04 -16.50 -4.55
C VAL A 159 -2.37 -17.81 -4.90
N THR A 160 -2.38 -18.18 -6.18
CA THR A 160 -1.65 -19.36 -6.67
C THR A 160 -0.20 -19.28 -6.21
N GLU A 161 0.28 -20.33 -5.54
CA GLU A 161 1.66 -20.50 -5.04
C GLU A 161 2.71 -20.53 -6.17
N GLY A 162 2.35 -20.21 -7.42
CA GLY A 162 2.92 -20.61 -8.73
C GLY A 162 4.41 -20.37 -9.03
N ILE A 163 5.25 -20.18 -8.01
CA ILE A 163 6.71 -20.26 -8.05
C ILE A 163 7.25 -21.29 -7.01
N TYR A 164 6.50 -21.60 -5.95
CA TYR A 164 6.91 -22.50 -4.86
C TYR A 164 6.37 -23.93 -4.97
N GLU A 165 5.32 -24.17 -5.77
CA GLU A 165 4.78 -25.54 -5.97
C GLU A 165 5.83 -26.48 -6.55
N ASN A 166 6.63 -26.02 -7.52
CA ASN A 166 7.66 -26.83 -8.17
C ASN A 166 8.88 -27.11 -7.28
N LEU A 167 9.05 -26.41 -6.15
CA LEU A 167 10.16 -26.66 -5.22
C LEU A 167 9.85 -27.77 -4.22
N LYS A 168 8.57 -28.16 -4.07
CA LYS A 168 8.18 -29.30 -3.23
C LYS A 168 8.56 -30.64 -3.90
N ASP A 169 8.52 -30.69 -5.22
CA ASP A 169 8.84 -31.90 -5.99
C ASP A 169 10.36 -32.20 -6.00
N ASP A 170 11.21 -31.16 -5.98
CA ASP A 170 12.67 -31.33 -6.01
C ASP A 170 13.27 -31.80 -4.65
N GLU A 171 12.67 -31.43 -3.50
CA GLU A 171 13.12 -31.90 -2.16
C GLU A 171 12.77 -33.38 -1.87
N GLU A 172 11.75 -33.93 -2.54
CA GLU A 172 11.39 -35.36 -2.44
C GLU A 172 12.30 -36.24 -3.31
N GLU A 173 12.80 -35.76 -4.44
CA GLU A 173 13.75 -36.52 -5.28
C GLU A 173 15.17 -36.59 -4.68
N GLU A 174 15.66 -35.54 -4.00
CA GLU A 174 16.98 -35.57 -3.35
C GLU A 174 17.04 -36.48 -2.10
N ASN A 175 15.91 -36.77 -1.44
CA ASN A 175 15.87 -37.66 -0.28
C ASN A 175 15.70 -39.16 -0.65
N ILE A 176 15.65 -39.49 -1.94
CA ILE A 176 15.49 -40.87 -2.44
C ILE A 176 16.75 -41.35 -3.20
N SER A 177 17.81 -40.54 -3.28
CA SER A 177 19.10 -40.87 -3.94
C SER A 177 20.19 -41.29 -2.94
#